data_AF-A0A967Q5F7-F1
#
_entry.id   AF-A0A967Q5F7-F1
#
_cell.length_a   1.000
_cell.length_b   1.000
_cell.length_c   1.000
_cell.angle_alpha   90.00
_cell.angle_beta   90.00
_cell.angle_gamma   90.00
#
_symmetry.space_group_name_H-M   'P 1'
#
loop_
_entity.id
_entity.type
_entity.pdbx_description
1 polymer ?
#
loop_
_entity_poly.entity_id
_entity_poly.type
_entity_poly.pdbx_seq_one_letter_code
_entity_poly.pdbx_strand_id
1 'polypeptide(L)'
;HKGAALTTYLSLAGRYMVLVPGSHLRGISRKIEAAEERRKIKGVMNSLHLPDNVGYIVRTAAMGQSEEELKRDLNYLVRLNDNIVARTKQVQAPALIYKESNLVLRSIRD
;
A
#
# COMPACT_ATOMS: atom_id res chain seq x y z
N HIS A 1 7.99 -31.17 -7.65
CA HIS A 1 8.16 -29.72 -7.45
C HIS A 1 6.81 -29.10 -7.11
N LYS A 2 6.65 -28.37 -5.99
CA LYS A 2 5.39 -27.67 -5.65
C LYS A 2 5.29 -26.36 -6.44
N GLY A 3 4.10 -26.03 -6.94
CA GLY A 3 3.83 -24.76 -7.62
C GLY A 3 3.84 -23.55 -6.66
N ALA A 4 3.65 -22.35 -7.22
CA ALA A 4 3.54 -21.13 -6.43
C ALA A 4 2.24 -21.10 -5.61
N ALA A 5 2.33 -20.65 -4.36
CA ALA A 5 1.15 -20.30 -3.57
C ALA A 5 0.56 -18.97 -4.07
N LEU A 6 -0.76 -18.90 -4.25
CA LEU A 6 -1.46 -17.76 -4.82
C LEU A 6 -2.53 -17.22 -3.85
N THR A 7 -2.86 -15.94 -3.99
CA THR A 7 -3.94 -15.28 -3.25
C THR A 7 -4.67 -14.29 -4.16
N THR A 8 -5.98 -14.11 -3.94
CA THR A 8 -6.79 -13.05 -4.56
C THR A 8 -6.79 -11.77 -3.73
N TYR A 9 -6.30 -11.82 -2.48
CA TYR A 9 -6.11 -10.65 -1.63
C TYR A 9 -4.80 -9.96 -2.00
N LEU A 10 -4.90 -8.90 -2.81
CA LEU A 10 -3.76 -8.10 -3.25
C LEU A 10 -3.29 -7.16 -2.14
N SER A 11 -1.98 -6.93 -2.10
CA SER A 11 -1.39 -5.84 -1.32
C SER A 11 -0.32 -5.15 -2.14
N LEU A 12 -0.32 -3.81 -2.10
CA LEU A 12 0.62 -2.97 -2.84
C LEU A 12 1.48 -2.23 -1.82
N ALA A 13 2.73 -2.65 -1.69
CA ALA A 13 3.65 -2.03 -0.75
C ALA A 13 4.25 -0.75 -1.34
N GLY A 14 4.07 0.36 -0.62
CA GLY A 14 4.81 1.60 -0.77
C GLY A 14 5.91 1.72 0.29
N ARG A 15 6.48 2.91 0.40
CA ARG A 15 7.59 3.17 1.33
C ARG A 15 7.10 3.29 2.76
N TYR A 16 5.98 3.99 2.96
CA TYR A 16 5.47 4.32 4.29
C TYR A 16 4.20 3.54 4.63
N MET A 17 3.49 3.02 3.64
CA MET A 17 2.31 2.20 3.87
C MET A 17 2.15 1.08 2.85
N VAL A 18 1.26 0.15 3.16
CA VAL A 18 0.79 -0.90 2.26
C VAL A 18 -0.67 -0.63 1.98
N LEU A 19 -1.03 -0.52 0.70
CA LEU A 19 -2.43 -0.43 0.27
C LEU A 19 -3.02 -1.83 0.14
N VAL A 20 -4.24 -2.03 0.61
CA VAL A 20 -4.97 -3.30 0.58
C VAL A 20 -6.30 -3.08 -0.13
N PRO A 21 -6.36 -3.25 -1.46
CA PRO A 21 -7.60 -3.15 -2.23
C PRO A 21 -8.60 -4.23 -1.79
N GLY A 22 -9.90 -3.92 -1.79
CA GLY A 22 -10.95 -4.84 -1.37
C GLY A 22 -11.08 -5.00 0.14
N SER A 23 -10.60 -4.02 0.91
CA SER A 23 -10.59 -4.06 2.37
C SER A 23 -10.91 -2.68 2.96
N HIS A 24 -11.45 -2.65 4.18
CA HIS A 24 -11.59 -1.43 4.98
C HIS A 24 -10.57 -1.37 6.12
N LEU A 25 -9.54 -2.23 6.09
CA LEU A 25 -8.51 -2.29 7.11
C LEU A 25 -7.79 -0.94 7.23
N ARG A 26 -7.71 -0.40 8.45
CA ARG A 26 -6.92 0.79 8.78
C ARG A 26 -5.96 0.44 9.89
N GLY A 27 -4.76 0.01 9.52
CA GLY A 27 -3.75 -0.50 10.43
C GLY A 27 -2.55 0.44 10.61
N ILE A 28 -1.93 0.38 11.78
CA ILE A 28 -0.60 0.96 12.04
C ILE A 28 0.29 -0.18 12.55
N SER A 29 1.52 -0.28 12.03
CA SER A 29 2.52 -1.27 12.44
C SER A 29 2.60 -1.39 13.97
N ARG A 30 2.65 -2.64 14.45
CA ARG A 30 2.79 -2.93 15.89
C ARG A 30 4.12 -2.46 16.46
N LYS A 31 5.16 -2.33 15.61
CA LYS A 31 6.48 -1.82 16.00
C LYS A 31 6.50 -0.31 16.30
N ILE A 32 5.43 0.41 15.96
CA ILE A 32 5.24 1.80 16.38
C ILE A 32 4.53 1.76 17.73
N GLU A 33 5.30 1.72 18.82
CA GLU A 33 4.77 1.52 20.18
C GLU A 33 4.35 2.83 20.86
N ALA A 34 5.03 3.93 20.53
CA ALA A 34 4.77 5.24 21.13
C ALA A 34 3.34 5.72 20.82
N ALA A 35 2.53 5.89 21.86
CA ALA A 35 1.12 6.27 21.73
C ALA A 35 0.91 7.67 21.13
N GLU A 36 1.84 8.60 21.37
CA GLU A 36 1.87 9.92 20.74
C GLU A 36 2.09 9.81 19.23
N GLU A 37 3.08 9.03 18.80
CA GLU A 37 3.40 8.84 17.38
C GLU A 37 2.25 8.15 16.62
N ARG A 38 1.65 7.12 17.24
CA ARG A 38 0.45 6.48 16.70
C ARG A 38 -0.71 7.46 16.51
N ARG A 39 -0.93 8.36 17.47
CA ARG A 39 -2.00 9.37 17.38
C ARG A 39 -1.74 10.36 16.26
N LYS A 40 -0.49 10.85 16.12
CA LYS A 40 -0.10 11.75 15.02
C LYS A 40 -0.33 11.12 13.65
N ILE A 41 0.23 9.92 13.43
CA ILE A 41 0.07 9.17 12.18
C ILE A 41 -1.41 8.90 11.90
N LYS A 42 -2.18 8.49 12.91
CA LYS A 42 -3.63 8.26 12.73
C LYS A 42 -4.37 9.54 12.35
N GLY A 43 -4.01 10.67 12.96
CA GLY A 43 -4.58 11.99 12.64
C GLY A 43 -4.33 12.35 11.18
N VAL A 44 -3.09 12.25 10.73
CA VAL A 44 -2.71 12.47 9.32
C VAL A 44 -3.46 11.50 8.40
N MET A 45 -3.43 10.20 8.67
CA MET A 45 -4.10 9.23 7.78
C MET A 45 -5.62 9.41 7.73
N ASN A 46 -6.23 10.03 8.75
CA ASN A 46 -7.65 10.38 8.77
C ASN A 46 -7.95 11.66 7.97
N SER A 47 -6.99 12.58 7.80
CA SER A 47 -7.15 13.75 6.92
C SER A 47 -7.09 13.36 5.43
N LEU A 48 -6.48 12.21 5.13
CA LEU A 48 -6.35 11.70 3.78
C LEU A 48 -7.62 11.01 3.31
N HIS A 49 -8.12 11.43 2.14
CA HIS A 49 -9.21 10.77 1.45
C HIS A 49 -8.73 9.45 0.83
N LEU A 50 -9.35 8.35 1.25
CA LEU A 50 -9.17 7.04 0.65
C LEU A 50 -10.39 6.70 -0.22
N PRO A 51 -10.20 6.07 -1.39
CA PRO A 51 -11.29 5.50 -2.16
C PRO A 51 -12.07 4.45 -1.35
N ASP A 52 -13.34 4.27 -1.69
CA ASP A 52 -14.16 3.23 -1.09
C ASP A 52 -13.56 1.85 -1.33
N ASN A 53 -13.74 0.96 -0.34
CA ASN A 53 -13.24 -0.42 -0.38
C ASN A 53 -11.71 -0.54 -0.54
N VAL A 54 -10.95 0.46 -0.08
CA VAL A 54 -9.49 0.41 -0.02
C VAL A 54 -9.00 0.66 1.40
N GLY A 55 -8.18 -0.29 1.88
CA GLY A 55 -7.56 -0.26 3.20
C GLY A 55 -6.09 0.09 3.11
N TYR A 56 -5.48 0.35 4.27
CA TYR A 56 -4.04 0.56 4.38
C TYR A 56 -3.47 0.01 5.69
N ILE A 57 -2.17 -0.25 5.67
CA ILE A 57 -1.35 -0.55 6.84
C ILE A 57 -0.14 0.36 6.83
N VAL A 58 0.01 1.22 7.84
CA VAL A 58 1.18 2.09 7.98
C VAL A 58 2.39 1.29 8.45
N ARG A 59 3.52 1.44 7.76
CA ARG A 59 4.83 0.80 8.04
C ARG A 59 5.59 1.60 9.09
N THR A 60 6.57 0.96 9.72
CA THR A 60 7.47 1.60 10.70
C THR A 60 8.26 2.78 10.10
N ALA A 61 8.58 2.74 8.80
CA ALA A 61 9.27 3.81 8.10
C ALA A 61 8.46 5.13 8.01
N ALA A 62 7.17 5.12 8.34
CA ALA A 62 6.33 6.32 8.37
C ALA A 62 6.57 7.23 9.59
N MET A 63 7.27 6.73 10.63
CA MET A 63 7.53 7.52 11.84
C MET A 63 8.35 8.77 11.51
N GLY A 64 7.95 9.91 12.05
CA GLY A 64 8.62 11.19 11.83
C GLY A 64 8.58 11.73 10.40
N GLN A 65 7.80 11.11 9.49
CA GLN A 65 7.62 11.61 8.13
C GLN A 65 6.52 12.67 8.07
N SER A 66 6.58 13.53 7.06
CA SER A 66 5.62 14.63 6.91
C SER A 66 4.28 14.14 6.35
N GLU A 67 3.20 14.91 6.59
CA GLU A 67 1.89 14.61 6.01
C GLU A 67 1.94 14.57 4.49
N GLU A 68 2.73 15.44 3.87
CA GLU A 68 2.93 15.47 2.43
C GLU A 68 3.59 14.19 1.91
N GLU A 69 4.55 13.63 2.65
CA GLU A 69 5.20 12.36 2.29
C GLU A 69 4.23 11.18 2.34
N LEU A 70 3.44 11.09 3.41
CA LEU A 70 2.42 10.04 3.55
C LEU A 70 1.34 10.17 2.48
N LYS A 71 0.88 11.39 2.19
CA LYS A 71 -0.07 11.67 1.11
C LYS A 71 0.47 11.31 -0.26
N ARG A 72 1.75 11.61 -0.54
CA ARG A 72 2.40 11.24 -1.81
C ARG A 72 2.47 9.73 -2.00
N ASP A 73 2.86 8.99 -0.97
CA ASP A 73 2.93 7.52 -1.00
C ASP A 73 1.52 6.91 -1.19
N LEU A 74 0.52 7.38 -0.44
CA LEU A 74 -0.87 6.95 -0.61
C LEU A 74 -1.38 7.19 -2.04
N ASN A 75 -1.22 8.41 -2.55
CA ASN A 75 -1.67 8.77 -3.89
C ASN A 75 -0.97 7.96 -4.98
N TYR A 76 0.32 7.64 -4.80
CA TYR A 76 1.04 6.75 -5.69
C TYR A 76 0.42 5.35 -5.70
N LEU A 77 0.16 4.77 -4.53
CA LEU A 77 -0.41 3.43 -4.42
C LEU A 77 -1.84 3.35 -4.98
N VAL A 78 -2.67 4.37 -4.77
CA VAL A 78 -4.01 4.44 -5.34
C VAL A 78 -3.95 4.45 -6.87
N ARG A 79 -3.10 5.30 -7.47
CA ARG A 79 -2.90 5.30 -8.93
C ARG A 79 -2.38 3.97 -9.45
N LEU A 80 -1.48 3.31 -8.72
CA LEU A 80 -0.99 1.98 -9.08
C LEU A 80 -2.12 0.95 -9.09
N ASN A 81 -2.97 0.95 -8.06
CA ASN A 81 -4.15 0.09 -8.01
C ASN A 81 -5.10 0.34 -9.18
N ASP A 82 -5.39 1.59 -9.49
CA ASP A 82 -6.29 1.95 -10.59
C ASP A 82 -5.73 1.49 -11.94
N ASN A 83 -4.42 1.63 -12.15
CA ASN A 83 -3.74 1.13 -13.34
C ASN A 83 -3.81 -0.40 -13.45
N ILE A 84 -3.65 -1.13 -12.33
CA ILE A 84 -3.80 -2.58 -12.28
C ILE A 84 -5.23 -2.97 -12.70
N VAL A 85 -6.24 -2.36 -12.09
CA VAL A 85 -7.67 -2.63 -12.39
C VAL A 85 -8.04 -2.23 -13.82
N ALA A 86 -7.48 -1.16 -14.36
CA ALA A 86 -7.70 -0.78 -15.74
C ALA A 86 -7.07 -1.81 -16.70
N ARG A 87 -5.85 -2.28 -16.42
CA ARG A 87 -5.15 -3.25 -17.25
C ARG A 87 -5.85 -4.60 -17.30
N THR A 88 -6.43 -5.07 -16.18
CA THR A 88 -7.18 -6.34 -16.18
C THR A 88 -8.39 -6.32 -17.11
N LYS A 89 -9.00 -5.16 -17.35
CA LYS A 89 -10.13 -4.99 -18.29
C LYS A 89 -9.70 -4.97 -19.76
N GLN A 90 -8.42 -4.75 -20.03
CA GLN A 90 -7.89 -4.56 -21.39
C GLN A 90 -7.22 -5.81 -21.98
N VAL A 91 -6.91 -6.82 -21.16
CA VAL A 91 -6.15 -8.00 -21.60
C VAL A 91 -6.96 -9.27 -21.42
N GLN A 92 -6.75 -10.25 -22.30
CA GLN A 92 -7.30 -11.59 -22.14
C GLN A 92 -6.35 -12.45 -21.30
N ALA A 93 -6.92 -13.27 -20.43
CA ALA A 93 -6.16 -14.19 -19.59
C ALA A 93 -5.61 -15.39 -20.42
N PRO A 94 -4.44 -15.96 -20.05
CA PRO A 94 -3.54 -15.54 -18.97
C PRO A 94 -2.62 -14.38 -19.41
N ALA A 95 -2.50 -13.36 -18.56
CA ALA A 95 -1.63 -12.22 -18.83
C ALA A 95 -0.96 -11.71 -17.56
N LEU A 96 0.27 -11.22 -17.69
CA LEU A 96 0.95 -10.47 -16.65
C LEU A 96 0.35 -9.06 -16.57
N ILE A 97 -0.28 -8.75 -15.44
CA ILE A 97 -0.95 -7.45 -15.21
C ILE A 97 0.02 -6.41 -14.65
N TYR A 98 0.82 -6.84 -13.67
CA TYR A 98 1.78 -5.98 -12.99
C TYR A 98 3.00 -6.80 -12.63
N LYS A 99 4.18 -6.20 -12.81
CA LYS A 99 5.46 -6.77 -12.43
C LYS A 99 6.04 -5.88 -11.34
N GLU A 100 6.24 -6.47 -10.16
CA GLU A 100 6.89 -5.79 -9.05
C GLU A 100 8.29 -5.30 -9.46
N SER A 101 8.68 -4.13 -8.93
CA SER A 101 9.95 -3.50 -9.28
C SER A 101 11.16 -4.39 -8.97
N ASN A 102 12.26 -4.17 -9.70
CA ASN A 102 13.49 -4.96 -9.53
C ASN A 102 14.05 -4.87 -8.10
N LEU A 103 15.01 -5.75 -7.77
CA LEU A 103 15.50 -5.91 -6.40
C LEU A 103 16.05 -4.61 -5.79
N VAL A 104 16.72 -3.78 -6.58
CA VAL A 104 17.29 -2.49 -6.15
C VAL A 104 16.20 -1.51 -5.74
N LEU A 105 15.14 -1.38 -6.53
CA LEU A 105 14.02 -0.49 -6.20
C LEU A 105 13.22 -1.00 -5.00
N ARG A 106 13.17 -2.32 -4.80
CA ARG A 106 12.61 -2.92 -3.57
C ARG A 106 13.42 -2.56 -2.33
N SER A 107 14.75 -2.57 -2.41
CA SER A 107 15.63 -2.16 -1.28
C SER A 107 15.52 -0.69 -0.90
N ILE A 108 15.14 0.20 -1.83
CA ILE A 108 14.87 1.62 -1.51
C ILE A 108 13.50 1.78 -0.84
N ARG A 109 12.55 0.93 -1.22
CA ARG A 109 11.20 0.94 -0.64
C ARG A 109 11.17 0.37 0.77
N ASP A 110 11.90 -0.73 1.00
CA ASP A 110 11.78 -1.56 2.20
C ASP A 110 12.69 -1.14 3.36
#